data_AF-A0A9P3JJS6-F1
#
_entry.id   AF-A0A9P3JJS6-F1
#
_cell.length_a   1.000
_cell.length_b   1.000
_cell.length_c   1.000
_cell.angle_alpha   90.00
_cell.angle_beta   90.00
_cell.angle_gamma   90.00
#
_symmetry.space_group_name_H-M   'P 1'
#
loop_
_entity.id
_entity.type
_entity.pdbx_description
1 polymer ?
#
loop_
_entity_poly.entity_id
_entity_poly.type
_entity_poly.pdbx_seq_one_letter_code
_entity_poly.pdbx_strand_id
1 'polypeptide(L)'
;MVMEREKHLMRLNVMETGKQLLKRGEGKVERQYRMGCGECGVMVAYRSEESMEGAKFVYIPSDALTAAAADTKPQDAPVPPCIQELDSGLVQVAIEVEDRAQRSAVLPMEEDSGDYKAD
;
A
#
# COMPACT_ATOMS: atom_id res chain seq x y z
N MET A 1 7.01 -13.48 5.93
CA MET A 1 7.06 -12.03 6.21
C MET A 1 6.02 -11.67 7.29
N VAL A 2 6.32 -10.71 8.17
CA VAL A 2 5.38 -10.24 9.21
C VAL A 2 5.11 -8.75 8.98
N MET A 3 3.84 -8.35 8.93
CA MET A 3 3.44 -6.96 8.74
C MET A 3 2.71 -6.44 9.98
N GLU A 4 3.20 -5.34 10.53
CA GLU A 4 2.55 -4.62 11.63
C GLU A 4 1.66 -3.51 11.07
N ARG A 5 0.36 -3.55 11.38
CA ARG A 5 -0.67 -2.69 10.77
C ARG A 5 -0.59 -1.22 11.15
N GLU A 6 -0.01 -0.90 12.30
CA GLU A 6 0.19 0.47 12.75
C GLU A 6 1.41 1.13 12.10
N LYS A 7 2.39 0.33 11.65
CA LYS A 7 3.63 0.83 11.07
C LYS A 7 3.64 0.83 9.54
N HIS A 8 2.78 0.01 8.92
CA HIS A 8 2.76 -0.18 7.48
C HIS A 8 1.35 0.06 6.93
N LEU A 9 1.24 0.95 5.95
CA LEU A 9 0.06 1.05 5.10
C LEU A 9 -0.04 -0.20 4.23
N MET A 10 -1.16 -0.90 4.30
CA MET A 10 -1.40 -2.11 3.51
C MET A 10 -2.79 -2.08 2.88
N ARG A 11 -2.85 -2.44 1.60
CA ARG A 11 -4.11 -2.69 0.89
C ARG A 11 -4.17 -4.18 0.56
N LEU A 12 -4.97 -4.91 1.33
CA LEU A 12 -5.13 -6.35 1.16
C LEU A 12 -6.40 -6.61 0.37
N ASN A 13 -6.29 -7.10 -0.86
CA ASN A 13 -7.42 -7.60 -1.64
C ASN A 13 -7.57 -9.11 -1.44
N VAL A 14 -8.08 -9.49 -0.27
CA VAL A 14 -8.16 -10.88 0.19
C VAL A 14 -9.54 -11.21 0.72
N MET A 15 -9.93 -12.47 0.63
CA MET A 15 -11.14 -13.02 1.23
C MET A 15 -10.81 -13.98 2.37
N GLU A 16 -11.73 -14.17 3.31
CA GLU A 16 -11.57 -15.19 4.33
C GLU A 16 -11.66 -16.59 3.72
N THR A 17 -10.67 -17.42 4.00
CA THR A 17 -10.56 -18.79 3.47
C THR A 17 -10.59 -19.86 4.56
N GLY A 18 -10.79 -19.45 5.82
CA GLY A 18 -11.12 -20.34 6.92
C GLY A 18 -10.24 -20.20 8.14
N LYS A 19 -10.41 -21.12 9.09
CA LYS A 19 -9.74 -21.13 10.38
C LYS A 19 -9.01 -22.45 10.60
N GLN A 20 -7.75 -22.38 11.02
CA GLN A 20 -6.96 -23.55 11.39
C GLN A 20 -6.37 -23.42 12.79
N LEU A 21 -6.20 -24.55 13.46
CA LEU A 21 -5.51 -24.66 14.73
C LEU A 21 -4.30 -25.58 14.55
N LEU A 22 -3.10 -25.01 14.55
CA LEU A 22 -1.86 -25.76 14.34
C LEU A 22 -1.24 -26.14 15.69
N LYS A 23 -0.76 -27.38 15.80
CA LYS A 23 0.04 -27.83 16.94
C LYS A 23 1.50 -27.47 16.67
N ARG A 24 2.12 -26.67 17.54
CA ARG A 24 3.50 -26.16 17.40
C ARG A 24 4.54 -26.97 18.20
N GLY A 25 4.11 -28.04 18.90
CA GLY A 25 4.94 -28.81 19.84
C GLY A 25 4.78 -28.32 21.28
N GLU A 26 5.21 -29.13 22.27
CA GLU A 26 5.14 -28.79 23.71
C GLU A 26 3.75 -28.37 24.22
N GLY A 27 2.68 -28.89 23.61
CA GLY A 27 1.30 -28.49 23.94
C GLY A 27 0.89 -27.09 23.46
N LYS A 28 1.78 -26.37 22.76
CA LYS A 28 1.48 -25.05 22.18
C LYS A 28 0.61 -25.21 20.93
N VAL A 29 -0.41 -24.37 20.85
CA VAL A 29 -1.33 -24.29 19.71
C VAL A 29 -1.33 -22.88 19.14
N GLU A 30 -1.41 -22.78 17.82
CA GLU A 30 -1.57 -21.52 17.12
C GLU A 30 -2.88 -21.50 16.36
N ARG A 31 -3.67 -20.46 16.60
CA ARG A 31 -4.89 -20.20 15.85
C ARG A 31 -4.56 -19.33 14.65
N GLN A 32 -5.04 -19.74 13.49
CA GLN A 32 -4.84 -19.03 12.23
C GLN A 32 -6.19 -18.76 11.59
N TYR A 33 -6.51 -17.49 11.38
CA TYR A 33 -7.59 -17.05 10.51
C TYR A 33 -6.98 -16.70 9.15
N ARG A 34 -7.23 -17.56 8.17
CA ARG A 34 -6.57 -17.54 6.85
C ARG A 34 -7.29 -16.63 5.89
N MET A 35 -6.49 -15.95 5.09
CA MET A 35 -6.91 -15.01 4.06
C MET A 35 -6.31 -15.46 2.73
N GLY A 36 -7.15 -15.52 1.69
CA GLY A 36 -6.76 -15.99 0.37
C GLY A 36 -7.12 -14.99 -0.73
N CYS A 37 -6.59 -15.22 -1.92
CA CYS A 37 -6.94 -14.45 -3.10
C CYS A 37 -8.44 -14.64 -3.43
N GLY A 38 -9.15 -13.55 -3.71
CA GLY A 38 -10.58 -13.60 -4.04
C GLY A 38 -10.92 -14.35 -5.33
N GLU A 39 -9.97 -14.49 -6.26
CA GLU A 39 -10.20 -15.11 -7.57
C GLU A 39 -9.83 -16.60 -7.57
N CYS A 40 -8.65 -16.96 -7.07
CA CYS A 40 -8.14 -18.33 -7.12
C CYS A 40 -8.14 -19.06 -5.77
N GLY A 41 -8.49 -18.38 -4.68
CA GLY A 41 -8.59 -18.98 -3.33
C GLY A 41 -7.25 -19.36 -2.69
N VAL A 42 -6.12 -19.13 -3.37
CA VAL A 42 -4.78 -19.43 -2.85
C VAL A 42 -4.52 -18.62 -1.57
N MET A 43 -3.93 -19.26 -0.56
CA MET A 43 -3.61 -18.64 0.72
C MET A 43 -2.55 -17.55 0.55
N VAL A 44 -2.90 -16.32 0.91
CA VAL A 44 -2.02 -15.15 0.81
C VAL A 44 -1.45 -14.76 2.16
N ALA A 45 -2.27 -14.81 3.21
CA ALA A 45 -1.90 -14.35 4.54
C ALA A 45 -2.74 -15.03 5.63
N TYR A 46 -2.37 -14.82 6.88
CA TYR A 46 -3.21 -15.18 8.03
C TYR A 46 -2.99 -14.21 9.19
N ARG A 47 -3.93 -14.24 10.13
CA ARG A 47 -3.91 -13.47 11.38
C ARG A 47 -4.22 -14.39 12.57
N SER A 48 -3.78 -14.02 13.76
CA SER A 48 -4.04 -14.78 14.98
C SER A 48 -5.38 -14.45 15.64
N GLU A 49 -5.90 -13.25 15.34
CA GLU A 49 -7.17 -12.72 15.84
C GLU A 49 -8.30 -12.87 14.83
N GLU A 50 -9.52 -12.99 15.31
CA GLU A 50 -10.68 -13.21 14.46
C GLU A 50 -11.02 -11.99 13.62
N SER A 51 -11.14 -10.82 14.26
CA SER A 51 -11.47 -9.58 13.56
C SER A 51 -10.24 -8.96 12.92
N MET A 52 -10.48 -8.24 11.83
CA MET A 52 -9.40 -7.49 11.22
C MET A 52 -9.03 -6.28 12.08
N GLU A 53 -9.94 -5.64 12.82
CA GLU A 53 -9.57 -4.53 13.72
C GLU A 53 -8.64 -4.99 14.86
N GLY A 54 -8.87 -6.17 15.42
CA GLY A 54 -8.08 -6.70 16.55
C GLY A 54 -6.71 -7.24 16.14
N ALA A 55 -6.52 -7.59 14.87
CA ALA A 55 -5.26 -8.13 14.38
C ALA A 55 -4.18 -7.04 14.25
N LYS A 56 -3.26 -6.96 15.22
CA LYS A 56 -2.08 -6.08 15.13
C LYS A 56 -1.08 -6.53 14.05
N PHE A 57 -0.93 -7.83 13.89
CA PHE A 57 0.01 -8.46 12.97
C PHE A 57 -0.70 -9.28 11.90
N VAL A 58 -0.19 -9.19 10.67
CA VAL A 58 -0.56 -10.04 9.54
C VAL A 58 0.67 -10.83 9.11
N TYR A 59 0.52 -12.14 9.02
CA TYR A 59 1.58 -13.07 8.64
C TYR A 59 1.40 -13.49 7.18
N ILE A 60 2.44 -13.31 6.38
CA ILE A 60 2.45 -13.68 4.97
C ILE A 60 3.43 -14.86 4.82
N PRO A 61 2.94 -16.07 4.45
CA PRO A 61 3.79 -17.21 4.17
C PRO A 61 4.82 -16.88 3.09
N SER A 62 6.02 -17.46 3.18
CA SER A 62 7.10 -17.18 2.22
C SER A 62 6.71 -17.53 0.78
N ASP A 63 5.90 -18.58 0.60
CA ASP A 63 5.49 -19.06 -0.73
C ASP A 63 4.16 -18.44 -1.21
N ALA A 64 3.55 -17.56 -0.40
CA ALA A 64 2.32 -16.86 -0.77
C ALA A 64 2.57 -15.71 -1.75
N LEU A 65 3.82 -15.31 -1.91
CA LEU A 65 4.26 -14.29 -2.85
C LEU A 65 5.08 -14.99 -3.93
N THR A 66 4.62 -14.97 -5.17
CA THR A 66 5.53 -15.22 -6.29
C THR A 66 6.54 -14.07 -6.33
N ALA A 67 7.84 -14.39 -6.31
CA ALA A 67 8.92 -13.43 -6.48
C ALA A 67 8.94 -12.75 -7.87
N ALA A 68 7.96 -13.07 -8.72
CA ALA A 68 7.44 -12.09 -9.65
C ALA A 68 6.90 -10.91 -8.82
N ALA A 69 7.81 -10.03 -8.38
CA ALA A 69 7.60 -8.63 -8.64
C ALA A 69 7.07 -8.63 -10.07
N ALA A 70 5.78 -8.35 -10.23
CA ALA A 70 5.28 -8.10 -11.56
C ALA A 70 6.31 -7.14 -12.15
N ASP A 71 6.83 -7.44 -13.34
CA ASP A 71 7.63 -6.49 -14.09
C ASP A 71 6.77 -5.26 -14.47
N THR A 72 5.83 -4.85 -13.62
CA THR A 72 5.27 -3.52 -13.53
C THR A 72 6.44 -2.64 -13.19
N LYS A 73 7.07 -2.12 -14.23
CA LYS A 73 7.90 -0.96 -14.08
C LYS A 73 7.00 0.12 -13.46
N PRO A 74 7.49 1.00 -12.58
CA PRO A 74 6.66 2.04 -11.97
C PRO A 74 5.82 2.84 -12.99
N GLN A 75 6.34 2.98 -14.22
CA GLN A 75 5.67 3.59 -15.38
C GLN A 75 4.43 2.81 -15.93
N ASP A 76 4.28 1.54 -15.59
CA ASP A 76 3.14 0.70 -16.02
C ASP A 76 1.94 0.82 -15.06
N ALA A 77 2.10 1.56 -13.96
CA ALA A 77 0.99 1.88 -13.07
C ALA A 77 0.02 2.82 -13.80
N PRO A 78 -1.29 2.54 -13.80
CA PRO A 78 -2.26 3.42 -14.44
C PRO A 78 -2.28 4.77 -13.74
N VAL A 79 -1.81 5.81 -14.43
CA VAL A 79 -1.91 7.20 -13.97
C VAL A 79 -3.15 7.87 -14.57
N PRO A 80 -3.87 8.72 -13.82
CA PRO A 80 -4.97 9.51 -14.36
C PRO A 80 -4.54 10.41 -15.53
N PRO A 81 -5.43 10.77 -16.48
CA PRO A 81 -5.08 11.57 -17.66
C PRO A 81 -4.57 12.98 -17.35
N CYS A 82 -4.77 13.46 -16.10
CA CYS A 82 -4.21 14.71 -15.61
C CYS A 82 -2.72 14.59 -15.23
N ILE A 83 -2.12 13.39 -15.25
CA ILE A 83 -0.69 13.16 -15.04
C ILE A 83 -0.15 12.58 -16.35
N GLN A 84 0.74 13.33 -17.01
CA GLN A 84 1.31 12.96 -18.31
C GLN A 84 2.84 13.00 -18.22
N GLU A 85 3.49 11.91 -18.62
CA GLU A 85 4.94 11.92 -18.83
C GLU A 85 5.26 12.65 -20.14
N LEU A 86 6.22 13.56 -20.08
CA LEU A 86 6.81 14.25 -21.22
C LEU A 86 8.15 13.59 -21.56
N ASP A 87 8.79 14.05 -22.64
CA ASP A 87 10.14 13.62 -22.98
C ASP A 87 11.13 13.90 -21.83
N SER A 88 12.23 13.14 -21.82
CA SER A 88 13.38 13.28 -20.89
C SER A 88 13.09 13.14 -19.39
N GLY A 89 11.96 12.52 -19.01
CA GLY A 89 11.63 12.23 -17.60
C GLY A 89 10.95 13.39 -16.86
N LEU A 90 10.45 14.37 -17.60
CA LEU A 90 9.59 15.42 -17.06
C LEU A 90 8.15 14.92 -16.92
N VAL A 91 7.45 15.35 -15.87
CA VAL A 91 6.04 15.00 -15.63
C VAL A 91 5.21 16.26 -15.60
N GLN A 92 4.14 16.30 -16.40
CA GLN A 92 3.13 17.35 -16.39
C GLN A 92 1.93 16.93 -15.55
N VAL A 93 1.44 17.85 -14.70
CA VAL A 93 0.22 17.66 -13.92
C VAL A 93 -0.75 18.80 -14.22
N ALA A 94 -1.97 18.45 -14.63
CA ALA A 94 -3.05 19.40 -14.82
C ALA A 94 -3.90 19.51 -13.54
N ILE A 95 -4.04 20.73 -13.01
CA ILE A 95 -4.83 21.05 -11.82
C ILE A 95 -5.83 22.14 -12.19
N GLU A 96 -7.12 21.84 -12.09
CA GLU A 96 -8.17 22.86 -12.17
C GLU A 96 -8.36 23.49 -10.81
N VAL A 97 -8.29 24.82 -10.74
CA VAL A 97 -8.49 25.60 -9.51
C VAL A 97 -9.67 26.52 -9.70
N GLU A 98 -10.71 26.34 -8.87
CA GLU A 98 -11.85 27.26 -8.80
C GLU A 98 -11.68 28.15 -7.55
N ASP A 99 -11.42 29.44 -7.75
CA ASP A 99 -11.43 30.44 -6.66
C ASP A 99 -12.82 31.08 -6.57
N ARG A 100 -13.54 30.80 -5.48
CA ARG A 100 -14.86 31.37 -5.20
C ARG A 100 -14.78 32.68 -4.41
N ALA A 101 -13.59 33.19 -4.12
CA ALA A 101 -13.41 34.48 -3.47
C ALA A 101 -13.66 35.63 -4.44
N GLN A 102 -14.37 36.68 -3.98
CA GLN A 102 -14.63 37.91 -4.74
C GLN A 102 -13.38 38.81 -4.92
N ARG A 103 -12.22 38.41 -4.41
CA ARG A 103 -10.96 39.15 -4.51
C ARG A 103 -9.81 38.20 -4.81
N SER A 104 -8.99 38.54 -5.80
CA SER A 104 -7.80 37.77 -6.15
C SER A 104 -6.80 37.77 -4.98
N ALA A 105 -6.36 36.58 -4.57
CA ALA A 105 -5.34 36.36 -3.55
C ALA A 105 -3.99 35.93 -4.15
N VAL A 106 -3.79 36.12 -5.46
CA VAL A 106 -2.52 35.82 -6.12
C VAL A 106 -1.51 36.90 -5.76
N LEU A 107 -0.62 36.59 -4.82
CA LEU A 107 0.57 37.40 -4.53
C LEU A 107 1.70 36.95 -5.47
N PRO A 108 2.49 37.89 -6.03
CA PRO A 108 3.71 37.52 -6.73
C PRO A 108 4.64 36.76 -5.78
N MET A 109 5.05 35.56 -6.16
CA MET A 109 6.11 34.82 -5.48
C MET A 109 7.45 35.35 -5.98
N GLU A 110 8.31 35.78 -5.06
CA GLU A 110 9.73 35.98 -5.35
C GLU A 110 10.42 34.59 -5.32
N GLU A 111 11.35 34.34 -6.25
CA GLU A 111 12.18 33.12 -6.21
C GLU A 111 12.97 33.09 -4.89
N ASP A 112 12.66 32.12 -4.03
CA ASP A 112 13.47 31.84 -2.85
C ASP A 112 14.70 31.04 -3.29
N SER A 113 15.80 31.73 -3.56
CA SER A 113 17.12 31.11 -3.76
C SER A 113 17.68 30.64 -2.42
N GLY A 114 17.08 29.59 -1.86
CA GLY A 114 17.55 28.95 -0.64
C GLY A 114 18.87 28.22 -0.88
N ASP A 115 19.98 28.85 -0.50
CA ASP A 115 21.26 28.15 -0.30
C ASP A 115 21.11 27.17 0.88
N TYR A 116 20.80 25.90 0.58
CA TYR A 116 20.86 24.82 1.55
C TYR A 116 22.32 24.53 1.90
N LYS A 117 22.79 25.04 3.05
CA LYS A 117 24.02 24.54 3.69
C LYS A 117 23.73 23.20 4.36
N ALA A 118 24.43 22.17 3.91
CA ALA A 118 24.48 20.88 4.60
C ALA A 118 25.43 21.00 5.80
N ASP A 119 24.92 20.70 6.99
CA ASP A 119 25.70 20.32 8.18
C ASP A 119 25.76 18.79 8.28
#